data_AF-A0A0F3M9G8-F1
#
_entry.id   AF-A0A0F3M9G8-F1
#
_cell.length_a   1.000
_cell.length_b   1.000
_cell.length_c   1.000
_cell.angle_alpha   90.00
_cell.angle_beta   90.00
_cell.angle_gamma   90.00
#
_symmetry.space_group_name_H-M   'P 1'
#
loop_
_entity.id
_entity.type
_entity.pdbx_description
1 polymer ?
#
loop_
_entity_poly.entity_id
_entity_poly.type
_entity_poly.pdbx_seq_one_letter_code
_entity_poly.pdbx_strand_id
1 'polypeptide(L)'
;MIVQIMIVHINQTMVKGDRSRPFLIMIDEAWKLLAGKRSGEFIEEAGRIARKYNGSIALATQQLTDYFRQEGSASEKAFENSSHKII
;
A
#
# COMPACT_ATOMS: atom_id res chain seq x y z
N MET A 1 -8.00 -8.95 -9.18
CA MET A 1 -9.35 -9.18 -8.59
C MET A 1 -9.29 -9.29 -7.07
N ILE A 2 -8.49 -10.20 -6.49
CA ILE A 2 -8.41 -10.42 -5.03
C ILE A 2 -7.98 -9.16 -4.26
N VAL A 3 -6.95 -8.45 -4.72
CA VAL A 3 -6.47 -7.22 -4.05
C VAL A 3 -7.50 -6.10 -4.05
N GLN A 4 -8.26 -5.94 -5.15
CA GLN A 4 -9.33 -4.96 -5.19
C GLN A 4 -10.46 -5.32 -4.21
N ILE A 5 -10.80 -6.60 -4.06
CA ILE A 5 -11.80 -7.06 -3.08
C ILE A 5 -11.32 -6.81 -1.65
N MET A 6 -10.07 -7.15 -1.32
CA MET A 6 -9.49 -6.87 0.01
C MET A 6 -9.55 -5.38 0.34
N ILE A 7 -9.23 -4.51 -0.61
CA ILE A 7 -9.18 -3.06 -0.36
C ILE A 7 -10.59 -2.44 -0.33
N VAL A 8 -11.55 -2.93 -1.12
CA VAL A 8 -12.97 -2.56 -0.95
C VAL A 8 -13.47 -2.97 0.43
N HIS A 9 -13.10 -4.16 0.90
CA HIS A 9 -13.44 -4.61 2.23
C HIS A 9 -12.82 -3.72 3.32
N ILE A 10 -11.53 -3.39 3.20
CA ILE A 10 -10.84 -2.44 4.09
C ILE A 10 -11.55 -1.08 4.08
N ASN A 11 -11.87 -0.54 2.90
CA ASN A 11 -12.59 0.74 2.76
C ASN A 11 -13.98 0.70 3.40
N GLN A 12 -14.71 -0.42 3.30
CA GLN A 12 -16.00 -0.58 3.96
C GLN A 12 -15.85 -0.64 5.48
N THR A 13 -14.86 -1.37 5.99
CA THR A 13 -14.54 -1.44 7.42
C THR A 13 -14.11 -0.08 7.97
N MET A 14 -13.35 0.68 7.19
CA MET A 14 -12.91 2.04 7.46
C MET A 14 -14.07 3.03 7.57
N VAL A 15 -14.95 3.05 6.56
CA VAL A 15 -16.07 3.98 6.50
C VAL A 15 -17.10 3.69 7.60
N LYS A 16 -17.26 2.42 7.98
CA LYS A 16 -18.17 1.99 9.05
C LYS A 16 -17.55 2.05 10.45
N GLY A 17 -16.24 2.16 10.55
CA GLY A 17 -15.49 2.20 11.81
C GLY A 17 -15.38 3.61 12.40
N ASP A 18 -14.95 3.66 13.66
CA ASP A 18 -14.61 4.93 14.31
C ASP A 18 -13.30 5.49 13.73
N ARG A 19 -13.37 6.70 13.18
CA ARG A 19 -12.25 7.42 12.56
C ARG A 19 -11.14 7.78 13.55
N SER A 20 -11.42 7.72 14.85
CA SER A 20 -10.44 7.97 15.91
C SER A 20 -9.45 6.81 16.10
N ARG A 21 -9.82 5.59 15.67
CA ARG A 21 -9.05 4.38 15.94
C ARG A 21 -8.01 4.17 14.83
N PRO A 22 -6.70 4.20 15.16
CA PRO A 22 -5.66 3.95 14.17
C PRO A 22 -5.70 2.49 13.69
N PHE A 23 -5.37 2.28 12.42
CA PHE A 23 -5.29 0.96 11.81
C PHE A 23 -4.10 0.88 10.85
N LEU A 24 -3.64 -0.34 10.57
CA LEU A 24 -2.53 -0.61 9.67
C LEU A 24 -2.97 -1.64 8.63
N ILE A 25 -2.72 -1.33 7.36
CA ILE A 25 -2.82 -2.29 6.26
C ILE A 25 -1.40 -2.77 5.97
N MET A 26 -1.13 -4.05 6.19
CA MET A 26 0.16 -4.65 5.87
C MET A 26 0.00 -5.57 4.65
N ILE A 27 0.85 -5.37 3.64
CA ILE A 27 0.87 -6.20 2.44
C ILE A 27 2.26 -6.83 2.35
N ASP A 28 2.31 -8.15 2.51
CA ASP A 28 3.51 -8.92 2.28
C ASP A 28 3.71 -9.19 0.78
N GLU A 29 4.96 -9.21 0.33
CA GLU A 29 5.36 -9.38 -1.07
C GLU A 29 4.65 -8.41 -2.04
N ALA A 30 4.49 -7.15 -1.61
CA ALA A 30 3.68 -6.17 -2.31
C ALA A 30 4.29 -5.70 -3.66
N TRP A 31 5.57 -5.95 -3.90
CA TRP A 31 6.26 -5.54 -5.13
C TRP A 31 5.61 -6.11 -6.39
N LYS A 32 5.04 -7.32 -6.33
CA LYS A 32 4.31 -7.94 -7.47
C LYS A 32 3.04 -7.16 -7.80
N LEU A 33 2.41 -6.57 -6.80
CA LEU A 33 1.22 -5.75 -6.96
C LEU A 33 1.58 -4.38 -7.54
N LEU A 34 2.69 -3.80 -7.06
CA LEU A 34 3.18 -2.51 -7.53
C LEU A 34 3.73 -2.57 -8.96
N ALA A 35 4.24 -3.72 -9.42
CA ALA A 35 4.68 -3.91 -10.80
C ALA A 35 3.55 -3.77 -11.84
N GLY A 36 2.28 -3.96 -11.45
CA GLY A 36 1.13 -3.72 -12.33
C GLY A 36 0.72 -2.25 -12.34
N LYS A 37 0.67 -1.61 -13.51
CA LYS A 37 0.33 -0.16 -13.64
C LYS A 37 -0.97 0.24 -12.91
N ARG A 38 -2.07 -0.51 -13.11
CA ARG A 38 -3.36 -0.25 -12.45
C ARG A 38 -3.33 -0.50 -10.93
N SER A 39 -2.51 -1.43 -10.46
CA SER A 39 -2.41 -1.77 -9.04
C SER A 39 -1.46 -0.83 -8.29
N GLY A 40 -0.45 -0.27 -8.96
CA GLY A 40 0.40 0.79 -8.44
C GLY A 40 -0.36 2.08 -8.14
N GLU A 41 -1.06 2.64 -9.14
CA GLU A 41 -1.92 3.83 -8.98
C GLU A 41 -2.96 3.63 -7.86
N PHE A 42 -3.45 2.41 -7.71
CA PHE A 42 -4.43 2.06 -6.70
C PHE A 42 -3.85 2.01 -5.27
N ILE A 43 -2.64 1.49 -5.07
CA ILE A 43 -1.98 1.51 -3.75
C ILE A 43 -1.69 2.95 -3.31
N GLU A 44 -1.36 3.83 -4.25
CA GLU A 44 -1.18 5.26 -3.97
C GLU A 44 -2.49 5.89 -3.45
N GLU A 45 -3.60 5.63 -4.12
CA GLU A 45 -4.93 6.09 -3.68
C GLU A 45 -5.31 5.53 -2.31
N ALA A 46 -5.11 4.23 -2.10
CA ALA A 46 -5.38 3.57 -0.83
C ALA A 46 -4.54 4.19 0.31
N GLY A 47 -3.26 4.51 0.04
CA GLY A 47 -2.38 5.19 0.98
C GLY A 47 -2.88 6.59 1.35
N ARG A 48 -3.43 7.33 0.39
CA ARG A 48 -4.03 8.66 0.63
C ARG A 48 -5.29 8.55 1.49
N ILE A 49 -6.16 7.58 1.20
CA ILE A 49 -7.35 7.30 2.01
C ILE A 49 -6.93 6.89 3.42
N ALA A 50 -5.97 5.97 3.58
CA ALA A 50 -5.55 5.50 4.89
C ALA A 50 -5.10 6.64 5.80
N ARG A 51 -4.27 7.57 5.28
CA ARG A 51 -3.83 8.76 6.03
C ARG A 51 -4.99 9.64 6.48
N LYS A 52 -6.03 9.80 5.67
CA LYS A 52 -7.22 10.60 6.02
C LYS A 52 -7.99 10.02 7.21
N TYR A 53 -7.92 8.71 7.44
CA TYR A 53 -8.61 8.01 8.51
C TYR A 53 -7.67 7.57 9.65
N ASN A 54 -6.55 8.27 9.82
CA ASN A 54 -5.57 7.97 10.88
C ASN A 54 -4.96 6.56 10.79
N GLY A 55 -4.81 6.02 9.58
CA GLY A 55 -4.13 4.75 9.37
C GLY A 55 -2.98 4.82 8.37
N SER A 56 -2.30 3.70 8.25
CA SER A 56 -1.08 3.57 7.44
C SER A 56 -1.14 2.34 6.55
N ILE A 57 -0.34 2.36 5.49
CA ILE A 57 -0.05 1.20 4.64
C ILE A 57 1.43 0.87 4.80
N ALA A 58 1.71 -0.39 5.14
CA ALA A 58 3.05 -0.96 5.19
C ALA A 58 3.21 -2.02 4.11
N LEU A 59 4.32 -1.95 3.40
CA LEU A 59 4.69 -2.86 2.34
C LEU A 59 5.94 -3.63 2.78
N ALA A 60 5.86 -4.95 2.79
CA ALA A 60 6.98 -5.83 3.12
C ALA A 60 7.45 -6.56 1.88
N THR A 61 8.77 -6.81 1.80
CA THR A 61 9.40 -7.58 0.73
C THR A 61 10.57 -8.35 1.31
N GLN A 62 10.86 -9.54 0.76
CA GLN A 62 12.03 -10.32 1.16
C GLN A 62 13.34 -9.78 0.56
N GLN A 63 13.30 -9.20 -0.65
CA GLN A 63 14.48 -8.66 -1.30
C GLN A 63 14.30 -7.18 -1.62
N LEU A 64 15.20 -6.33 -1.13
CA LEU A 64 15.16 -4.89 -1.42
C LEU A 64 15.22 -4.61 -2.94
N THR A 65 15.95 -5.43 -3.69
CA THR A 65 16.06 -5.36 -5.15
C THR A 65 14.72 -5.49 -5.87
N ASP A 66 13.70 -6.08 -5.24
CA ASP A 66 12.35 -6.19 -5.78
C ASP A 66 11.73 -4.82 -6.12
N TYR A 67 12.08 -3.78 -5.35
CA TYR A 67 11.58 -2.42 -5.56
C TYR A 67 12.20 -1.71 -6.77
N PHE A 68 13.40 -2.12 -7.18
CA PHE A 68 14.22 -1.42 -8.18
C PHE A 68 14.36 -2.19 -9.51
N ARG A 69 13.57 -3.27 -9.71
CA ARG A 69 13.64 -4.08 -10.93
C ARG A 69 13.28 -3.32 -12.21
N GLN A 70 12.47 -2.27 -12.10
CA GLN A 70 12.05 -1.42 -13.22
C GLN A 70 12.10 0.04 -12.79
N GLU A 71 12.89 0.84 -13.49
CA GLU A 71 13.00 2.29 -13.28
C GLU A 71 11.66 2.99 -13.51
N GLY A 72 11.32 3.93 -12.63
CA GLY A 72 10.07 4.69 -12.64
C GLY A 72 8.84 3.88 -12.22
N SER A 73 9.01 2.63 -11.77
CA SER A 73 7.90 1.77 -11.36
C SER A 73 7.18 2.29 -10.11
N ALA A 74 5.93 1.85 -9.91
CA ALA A 74 5.21 2.20 -8.69
C ALA A 74 5.88 1.60 -7.44
N SER A 75 6.63 0.50 -7.58
CA SER A 75 7.42 -0.10 -6.51
C SER A 75 8.51 0.88 -6.06
N GLU A 76 9.34 1.35 -6.99
CA GLU A 76 10.41 2.30 -6.70
C GLU A 76 9.85 3.58 -6.07
N LYS A 77 8.79 4.14 -6.65
CA LYS A 77 8.12 5.33 -6.10
C LYS A 77 7.54 5.07 -4.71
N ALA A 78 6.96 3.91 -4.45
CA ALA A 78 6.44 3.57 -3.12
C ALA A 78 7.58 3.50 -2.08
N PHE A 79 8.73 2.93 -2.47
CA PHE A 79 9.92 2.91 -1.63
C PHE A 79 10.44 4.33 -1.36
N GLU A 80 10.59 5.17 -2.39
CA GLU A 80 11.08 6.54 -2.25
C GLU A 80 10.17 7.38 -1.35
N ASN A 81 8.85 7.29 -1.54
CA ASN A 81 7.85 8.07 -0.82
C ASN A 81 7.50 7.52 0.58
N SER A 82 8.10 6.40 1.00
CA SER A 82 7.86 5.82 2.32
C SER A 82 8.54 6.65 3.41
N SER A 83 7.74 7.14 4.37
CA SER A 83 8.25 7.95 5.49
C SER A 83 9.10 7.16 6.48
N HIS A 84 8.86 5.85 6.59
CA HIS A 84 9.59 4.96 7.48
C HIS A 84 10.09 3.76 6.67
N LYS A 85 11.36 3.40 6.88
CA LYS A 85 12.04 2.26 6.23
C LYS A 85 12.74 1.46 7.33
N ILE A 86 12.49 0.16 7.36
CA ILE A 86 13.11 -0.78 8.29
C ILE A 86 13.81 -1.80 7.40
N ILE A 87 15.13 -1.92 7.54
CA ILE A 87 16.01 -2.76 6.72
C ILE A 87 16.84 -3.63 7.67
#